data_AF-A0A363U707-F1
#
_entry.id   AF-A0A363U707-F1
#
_cell.length_a   1.000
_cell.length_b   1.000
_cell.length_c   1.000
_cell.angle_alpha   90.00
_cell.angle_beta   90.00
_cell.angle_gamma   90.00
#
_symmetry.space_group_name_H-M   'P 1'
#
loop_
_entity.id
_entity.type
_entity.pdbx_description
1 polymer ?
#
loop_
_entity_poly.entity_id
_entity_poly.type
_entity_poly.pdbx_seq_one_letter_code
_entity_poly.pdbx_strand_id
1 'polypeptide(L)'
;PKEKTAKALMYTRVSDGKFVFVIIRGDMQLSETKLKATVGDVRAATEEEIVRAGAVPGYASAVGLKDALIVVDDLIPQSQNLVAGANETGYHLKNTNYGRDYSAEVIRDLVQVEEGDPCLNCGRRLVILACMPLASGREYDFKAILLALAQSHHDEKGLTLPHPAAPFDVYLMHVPGKELDTRAKAEEIYNGLQSAGISVLFDDRDERAGVKFNDADLIGLPIRVTVGGKGLNEGMVELKPRKVKENQLVPIDMIVKKIKSILD
;
A
#
# COMPACT_ATOMS: atom_id res chain seq x y z
N PRO A 1 12.69 -2.30 -35.34
CA PRO A 1 11.88 -1.80 -34.20
C PRO A 1 11.60 -2.93 -33.21
N LYS A 2 11.62 -2.68 -31.89
CA LYS A 2 11.36 -3.73 -30.87
C LYS A 2 9.94 -4.32 -30.99
N GLU A 3 8.97 -3.51 -31.40
CA GLU A 3 7.59 -3.91 -31.74
C GLU A 3 7.49 -4.95 -32.89
N LYS A 4 8.56 -5.11 -33.69
CA LYS A 4 8.64 -6.10 -34.78
C LYS A 4 9.46 -7.33 -34.40
N THR A 5 9.79 -7.51 -33.14
CA THR A 5 10.50 -8.70 -32.65
C THR A 5 9.60 -9.50 -31.72
N ALA A 6 9.78 -10.81 -31.69
CA ALA A 6 9.17 -11.71 -30.71
C ALA A 6 10.19 -11.95 -29.59
N LYS A 7 9.83 -11.64 -28.35
CA LYS A 7 10.65 -11.94 -27.17
C LYS A 7 10.25 -13.32 -26.66
N ALA A 8 11.23 -14.21 -26.60
CA ALA A 8 11.10 -15.55 -26.04
C ALA A 8 11.56 -15.58 -24.59
N LEU A 9 10.74 -16.15 -23.71
CA LEU A 9 11.04 -16.38 -22.30
C LEU A 9 10.80 -17.86 -21.99
N MET A 10 11.69 -18.46 -21.20
CA MET A 10 11.75 -19.91 -21.02
C MET A 10 11.66 -20.26 -19.55
N TYR A 11 10.66 -21.05 -19.21
CA TYR A 11 10.35 -21.45 -17.85
C TYR A 11 10.20 -22.96 -17.76
N THR A 12 10.33 -23.48 -16.55
CA THR A 12 10.00 -24.88 -16.23
C THR A 12 8.92 -24.86 -15.16
N ARG A 13 7.81 -25.54 -15.45
CA ARG A 13 6.68 -25.65 -14.53
C ARG A 13 7.05 -26.56 -13.36
N VAL A 14 6.78 -26.08 -12.14
CA VAL A 14 7.21 -26.75 -10.91
C VAL A 14 6.42 -28.03 -10.65
N SER A 15 5.14 -28.08 -11.03
CA SER A 15 4.26 -29.22 -10.72
C SER A 15 4.62 -30.52 -11.43
N ASP A 16 5.14 -30.43 -12.66
CA ASP A 16 5.38 -31.60 -13.53
C ASP A 16 6.69 -31.53 -14.31
N GLY A 17 7.51 -30.49 -14.11
CA GLY A 17 8.77 -30.30 -14.82
C GLY A 17 8.61 -29.94 -16.29
N LYS A 18 7.39 -29.61 -16.76
CA LYS A 18 7.16 -29.32 -18.17
C LYS A 18 7.84 -28.02 -18.58
N PHE A 19 8.54 -28.04 -19.72
CA PHE A 19 9.13 -26.84 -20.30
C PHE A 19 8.05 -25.94 -20.88
N VAL A 20 8.06 -24.67 -20.51
CA VAL A 20 7.08 -23.65 -20.91
C VAL A 20 7.81 -22.57 -21.71
N PHE A 21 7.46 -22.44 -22.98
CA PHE A 21 8.01 -21.46 -23.89
C PHE A 21 7.02 -20.31 -24.09
N VAL A 22 7.36 -19.13 -23.58
CA VAL A 22 6.48 -17.97 -23.58
C VAL A 22 6.91 -16.96 -24.63
N ILE A 23 5.98 -16.48 -25.45
CA ILE A 23 6.24 -15.47 -26.47
C ILE A 23 5.39 -14.22 -26.22
N ILE A 24 6.06 -13.08 -26.16
CA ILE A 24 5.43 -11.75 -26.11
C ILE A 24 6.06 -10.83 -27.16
N ARG A 25 5.45 -9.67 -27.43
CA ARG A 25 6.04 -8.68 -28.34
C ARG A 25 7.31 -8.07 -27.72
N GLY A 26 8.30 -7.75 -28.55
CA GLY A 26 9.66 -7.42 -28.11
C GLY A 26 9.81 -6.15 -27.27
N ASP A 27 8.89 -5.21 -27.46
CA ASP A 27 8.76 -3.96 -26.72
C ASP A 27 8.03 -4.12 -25.38
N MET A 28 7.38 -5.26 -25.13
CA MET A 28 6.56 -5.50 -23.95
C MET A 28 7.30 -6.32 -22.88
N GLN A 29 6.79 -6.28 -21.65
CA GLN A 29 7.32 -7.06 -20.53
C GLN A 29 6.32 -8.11 -20.09
N LEU A 30 6.83 -9.27 -19.68
CA LEU A 30 5.99 -10.36 -19.17
C LEU A 30 5.52 -10.04 -17.75
N SER A 31 4.24 -10.29 -17.47
CA SER A 31 3.71 -10.36 -16.12
C SER A 31 3.78 -11.80 -15.62
N GLU A 32 4.72 -12.09 -14.72
CA GLU A 32 4.85 -13.44 -14.13
C GLU A 32 3.59 -13.87 -13.38
N THR A 33 2.86 -12.92 -12.78
CA THR A 33 1.58 -13.20 -12.12
C THR A 33 0.53 -13.73 -13.10
N LYS A 34 0.42 -13.13 -14.30
CA LYS A 34 -0.50 -13.60 -15.35
C LYS A 34 -0.06 -14.96 -15.90
N LEU A 35 1.24 -15.18 -16.07
CA LEU A 35 1.78 -16.47 -16.47
C LEU A 35 1.45 -17.55 -15.42
N LYS A 36 1.73 -17.31 -14.14
CA LYS A 36 1.44 -18.26 -13.06
C LYS A 36 -0.04 -18.61 -12.95
N ALA A 37 -0.92 -17.61 -13.11
CA ALA A 37 -2.36 -17.85 -13.16
C ALA A 37 -2.80 -18.73 -14.35
N THR A 38 -2.01 -18.72 -15.44
CA THR A 38 -2.31 -19.47 -16.67
C THR A 38 -1.77 -20.90 -16.64
N VAL A 39 -0.52 -21.08 -16.21
CA VAL A 39 0.17 -22.38 -16.30
C VAL A 39 0.51 -23.03 -14.96
N GLY A 40 0.32 -22.32 -13.83
CA GLY A 40 0.77 -22.73 -12.50
C GLY A 40 2.16 -22.18 -12.15
N ASP A 41 2.70 -22.62 -11.02
CA ASP A 41 4.01 -22.17 -10.56
C ASP A 41 5.13 -22.54 -11.53
N VAL A 42 6.00 -21.57 -11.81
CA VAL A 42 7.12 -21.68 -12.76
C VAL A 42 8.40 -21.14 -12.15
N ARG A 43 9.53 -21.66 -12.63
CA ARG A 43 10.87 -21.11 -12.43
C ARG A 43 11.55 -20.88 -13.76
N ALA A 44 12.60 -20.06 -13.81
CA ALA A 44 13.44 -19.96 -15.00
C ALA A 44 13.97 -21.36 -15.40
N ALA A 45 13.96 -21.64 -16.70
CA ALA A 45 14.51 -22.88 -17.23
C ALA A 45 16.04 -22.87 -17.14
N THR A 46 16.63 -24.03 -16.88
CA THR A 46 18.09 -24.20 -16.96
C THR A 46 18.54 -24.32 -18.41
N GLU A 47 19.82 -24.06 -18.70
CA GLU A 47 20.36 -24.22 -20.06
C GLU A 47 20.16 -25.65 -20.60
N GLU A 48 20.34 -26.66 -19.75
CA GLU A 48 20.11 -28.06 -20.12
C GLU A 48 18.66 -28.33 -20.53
N GLU A 49 17.69 -27.74 -19.84
CA GLU A 49 16.26 -27.85 -20.16
C GLU A 49 15.94 -27.16 -21.49
N ILE A 50 16.52 -25.97 -21.72
CA ILE A 50 16.35 -25.20 -22.94
C ILE A 50 16.89 -25.98 -24.15
N VAL A 51 18.11 -26.50 -24.05
CA VAL A 51 18.75 -27.28 -25.13
C VAL A 51 17.99 -28.57 -25.39
N ARG A 52 17.49 -29.25 -24.35
CA ARG A 52 16.67 -30.47 -24.48
C ARG A 52 15.38 -30.22 -25.27
N ALA A 53 14.76 -29.07 -25.09
CA ALA A 53 13.57 -28.66 -25.85
C ALA A 53 13.88 -28.27 -27.31
N GLY A 54 15.15 -28.19 -27.69
CA GLY A 54 15.60 -27.77 -29.02
C GLY A 54 15.73 -26.25 -29.18
N ALA A 55 15.70 -25.50 -28.08
CA ALA A 55 15.92 -24.06 -28.08
C ALA A 55 17.41 -23.72 -27.86
N VAL A 56 17.83 -22.57 -28.37
CA VAL A 56 19.18 -22.03 -28.15
C VAL A 56 19.07 -20.71 -27.38
N PRO A 57 19.65 -20.59 -26.17
CA PRO A 57 19.64 -19.34 -25.42
C PRO A 57 20.11 -18.15 -26.26
N GLY A 58 19.36 -17.05 -26.23
CA GLY A 58 19.63 -15.85 -27.05
C GLY A 58 19.18 -15.93 -28.51
N TYR A 59 18.89 -17.13 -29.04
CA TYR A 59 18.44 -17.36 -30.41
C TYR A 59 17.18 -18.24 -30.47
N ALA A 60 16.40 -18.29 -29.40
CA ALA A 60 15.28 -19.21 -29.27
C ALA A 60 14.01 -18.74 -30.01
N SER A 61 13.23 -19.67 -30.54
CA SER A 61 11.85 -19.46 -31.01
C SER A 61 10.99 -20.70 -30.85
N ALA A 62 9.67 -20.55 -30.98
CA ALA A 62 8.73 -21.67 -30.95
C ALA A 62 8.78 -22.57 -32.19
N VAL A 63 9.52 -22.20 -33.23
CA VAL A 63 9.56 -22.97 -34.48
C VAL A 63 10.40 -24.22 -34.28
N GLY A 64 9.77 -25.39 -34.34
CA GLY A 64 10.46 -26.68 -34.27
C GLY A 64 10.86 -27.13 -32.85
N LEU A 65 10.36 -26.48 -31.80
CA LEU A 65 10.54 -26.97 -30.42
C LEU A 65 9.86 -28.31 -30.22
N LYS A 66 10.47 -29.16 -29.39
CA LYS A 66 9.95 -30.49 -29.04
C LYS A 66 9.55 -30.51 -27.57
N ASP A 67 8.42 -31.15 -27.28
CA ASP A 67 7.93 -31.38 -25.91
C ASP A 67 7.89 -30.11 -25.03
N ALA A 68 7.44 -29.00 -25.63
CA ALA A 68 7.29 -27.72 -24.98
C ALA A 68 5.81 -27.33 -24.91
N LEU A 69 5.39 -26.69 -23.82
CA LEU A 69 4.13 -25.97 -23.76
C LEU A 69 4.37 -24.56 -24.30
N ILE A 70 3.85 -24.24 -25.48
CA ILE A 70 3.98 -22.91 -26.09
C ILE A 70 2.81 -22.05 -25.62
N VAL A 71 3.14 -20.93 -25.01
CA VAL A 71 2.19 -19.96 -24.46
C VAL A 71 2.50 -18.62 -25.12
N VAL A 72 1.49 -17.99 -25.70
CA VAL A 72 1.68 -16.70 -26.39
C VAL A 72 0.75 -15.64 -25.83
N ASP A 73 1.25 -14.40 -25.82
CA ASP A 73 0.42 -13.23 -25.53
C ASP A 73 -0.66 -13.03 -26.61
N ASP A 74 -1.81 -12.48 -26.25
CA ASP A 74 -2.97 -12.31 -27.12
C ASP A 74 -2.76 -11.32 -28.29
N LEU A 75 -1.72 -10.49 -28.22
CA LEU A 75 -1.28 -9.65 -29.33
C LEU A 75 -0.44 -10.40 -30.37
N ILE A 76 0.13 -11.56 -30.05
CA ILE A 76 1.00 -12.32 -30.98
C ILE A 76 0.26 -12.76 -32.24
N PRO A 77 -0.96 -13.35 -32.19
CA PRO A 77 -1.71 -13.71 -33.39
C PRO A 77 -1.99 -12.52 -34.34
N GLN A 78 -2.04 -11.30 -33.81
CA GLN A 78 -2.29 -10.07 -34.56
C GLN A 78 -0.99 -9.40 -35.04
N SER A 79 0.16 -9.83 -34.51
CA SER A 79 1.47 -9.27 -34.79
C SER A 79 2.15 -10.01 -35.93
N GLN A 80 1.98 -9.49 -37.15
CA GLN A 80 2.53 -10.11 -38.35
C GLN A 80 4.02 -9.81 -38.56
N ASN A 81 4.70 -10.78 -39.17
CA ASN A 81 6.06 -10.68 -39.67
C ASN A 81 7.09 -10.31 -38.59
N LEU A 82 7.01 -10.97 -37.42
CA LEU A 82 7.95 -10.75 -36.32
C LEU A 82 9.32 -11.37 -36.62
N VAL A 83 10.37 -10.74 -36.09
CA VAL A 83 11.71 -11.32 -36.01
C VAL A 83 11.81 -12.16 -34.74
N ALA A 84 12.12 -13.45 -34.89
CA ALA A 84 12.29 -14.39 -33.78
C ALA A 84 13.65 -15.08 -33.90
N GLY A 85 14.11 -15.76 -32.84
CA GLY A 85 15.30 -16.59 -32.92
C GLY A 85 15.15 -17.75 -33.92
N ALA A 86 16.25 -18.30 -34.42
CA ALA A 86 16.21 -19.44 -35.36
C ALA A 86 16.38 -20.81 -34.70
N ASN A 87 16.50 -20.88 -33.37
CA ASN A 87 17.00 -22.04 -32.64
C ASN A 87 18.40 -22.48 -33.15
N GLU A 88 19.18 -21.52 -33.65
CA GLU A 88 20.54 -21.73 -34.15
C GLU A 88 21.41 -20.52 -33.75
N THR A 89 22.58 -20.78 -33.18
CA THR A 89 23.49 -19.74 -32.72
C THR A 89 23.87 -18.79 -33.85
N GLY A 90 23.62 -17.50 -33.65
CA GLY A 90 23.95 -16.44 -34.61
C GLY A 90 22.82 -16.11 -35.59
N TYR A 91 21.73 -16.87 -35.61
CA TYR A 91 20.67 -16.71 -36.62
C TYR A 91 19.31 -16.30 -36.03
N HIS A 92 18.58 -15.52 -36.82
CA HIS A 92 17.21 -15.10 -36.52
C HIS A 92 16.33 -15.34 -37.76
N LEU A 93 15.09 -15.74 -37.51
CA LEU A 93 14.05 -15.83 -38.52
C LEU A 93 13.41 -14.45 -38.71
N LYS A 94 13.29 -14.02 -39.96
CA LYS A 94 12.52 -12.83 -40.34
C LYS A 94 11.16 -13.24 -40.88
N ASN A 95 10.18 -12.36 -40.71
CA ASN A 95 8.81 -12.56 -41.18
C ASN A 95 8.15 -13.81 -40.57
N THR A 96 8.40 -14.08 -39.29
CA THR A 96 7.77 -15.18 -38.55
C THR A 96 6.32 -14.81 -38.23
N ASN A 97 5.38 -15.71 -38.49
CA ASN A 97 3.95 -15.51 -38.30
C ASN A 97 3.34 -16.66 -37.51
N TYR A 98 2.59 -16.30 -36.46
CA TYR A 98 1.74 -17.22 -35.74
C TYR A 98 0.69 -17.85 -36.68
N GLY A 99 0.43 -19.14 -36.53
CA GLY A 99 -0.50 -19.92 -37.37
C GLY A 99 0.09 -20.43 -38.68
N ARG A 100 1.14 -19.78 -39.23
CA ARG A 100 1.87 -20.26 -40.41
C ARG A 100 3.13 -21.04 -40.03
N ASP A 101 3.98 -20.46 -39.17
CA ASP A 101 5.31 -21.03 -38.85
C ASP A 101 5.32 -21.81 -37.54
N TYR A 102 4.44 -21.46 -36.61
CA TYR A 102 4.25 -22.14 -35.33
C TYR A 102 2.82 -21.92 -34.82
N SER A 103 2.40 -22.76 -33.88
CA SER A 103 1.14 -22.61 -33.14
C SER A 103 1.42 -22.67 -31.64
N ALA A 104 0.42 -22.35 -30.83
CA ALA A 104 0.52 -22.38 -29.38
C ALA A 104 -0.69 -23.09 -28.79
N GLU A 105 -0.47 -23.85 -27.72
CA GLU A 105 -1.54 -24.50 -26.98
C GLU A 105 -2.34 -23.48 -26.16
N VAL A 106 -1.72 -22.36 -25.77
CA VAL A 106 -2.34 -21.36 -24.91
C VAL A 106 -2.12 -19.95 -25.46
N ILE A 107 -3.22 -19.20 -25.57
CA ILE A 107 -3.22 -17.77 -25.90
C ILE A 107 -3.91 -17.03 -24.75
N ARG A 108 -3.20 -16.10 -24.10
CA ARG A 108 -3.70 -15.32 -22.95
C ARG A 108 -3.07 -13.92 -22.93
N ASP A 109 -3.67 -13.01 -22.18
CA ASP A 109 -3.02 -11.75 -21.79
C ASP A 109 -1.88 -12.09 -20.81
N LEU A 110 -0.64 -11.84 -21.23
CA LEU A 110 0.56 -12.16 -20.46
C LEU A 110 1.41 -10.92 -20.17
N VAL A 111 1.09 -9.79 -20.78
CA VAL A 111 1.93 -8.60 -20.72
C VAL A 111 1.64 -7.79 -19.45
N GLN A 112 2.69 -7.25 -18.85
CA GLN A 112 2.59 -6.29 -17.76
C GLN A 112 2.11 -4.95 -18.33
N VAL A 113 1.08 -4.40 -17.70
CA VAL A 113 0.54 -3.08 -18.05
C VAL A 113 1.49 -1.97 -17.65
N GLU A 114 1.61 -0.95 -18.51
CA GLU A 114 2.37 0.27 -18.28
C GLU A 114 1.45 1.48 -18.06
N GLU A 115 2.01 2.53 -17.47
CA GLU A 115 1.28 3.79 -17.31
C GLU A 115 0.92 4.37 -18.68
N GLY A 116 -0.32 4.83 -18.84
CA GLY A 116 -0.83 5.32 -20.11
C GLY A 116 -1.40 4.23 -21.03
N ASP A 117 -1.32 2.95 -20.68
CA ASP A 117 -2.04 1.92 -21.44
C ASP A 117 -3.57 2.15 -21.40
N PRO A 118 -4.31 1.77 -22.46
CA PRO A 118 -5.76 1.90 -22.46
C PRO A 118 -6.40 0.84 -21.55
N CYS A 119 -7.30 1.26 -20.68
CA CYS A 119 -8.12 0.37 -19.88
C CYS A 119 -9.00 -0.53 -20.78
N LEU A 120 -8.94 -1.85 -20.59
CA LEU A 120 -9.74 -2.81 -21.37
C LEU A 120 -11.27 -2.64 -21.24
N ASN A 121 -11.75 -1.99 -20.18
CA ASN A 121 -13.18 -1.78 -19.96
C ASN A 121 -13.70 -0.44 -20.53
N CYS A 122 -12.89 0.62 -20.50
CA CYS A 122 -13.37 1.97 -20.86
C CYS A 122 -12.46 2.77 -21.78
N GLY A 123 -11.31 2.24 -22.18
CA GLY A 123 -10.35 2.89 -23.08
C GLY A 123 -9.58 4.08 -22.49
N ARG A 124 -9.90 4.52 -21.27
CA ARG A 124 -9.16 5.60 -20.59
C ARG A 124 -7.73 5.16 -20.24
N ARG A 125 -6.82 6.12 -20.21
CA ARG A 125 -5.41 5.92 -19.88
C ARG A 125 -5.26 5.52 -18.42
N LEU A 126 -4.52 4.43 -18.17
CA LEU A 126 -4.23 3.95 -16.84
C LEU A 126 -3.17 4.83 -16.16
N VAL A 127 -3.30 5.00 -14.85
CA VAL A 127 -2.33 5.68 -14.00
C VAL A 127 -1.84 4.67 -12.96
N ILE A 128 -0.54 4.63 -12.71
CA ILE A 128 0.06 3.75 -11.71
C ILE A 128 0.29 4.57 -10.43
N LEU A 129 -0.28 4.10 -9.32
CA LEU A 129 -0.12 4.72 -8.01
C LEU A 129 0.53 3.72 -7.05
N ALA A 130 1.48 4.20 -6.25
CA ALA A 130 2.02 3.42 -5.15
C ALA A 130 0.98 3.33 -4.03
N CYS A 131 0.71 2.12 -3.56
CA CYS A 131 -0.24 1.87 -2.48
C CYS A 131 0.35 0.90 -1.45
N MET A 132 -0.17 0.99 -0.23
CA MET A 132 0.06 0.01 0.83
C MET A 132 -1.17 -0.90 0.93
N PRO A 133 -1.02 -2.23 0.83
CA PRO A 133 -2.14 -3.14 1.04
C PRO A 133 -2.57 -3.09 2.51
N LEU A 134 -3.85 -2.80 2.75
CA LEU A 134 -4.41 -2.76 4.11
C LEU A 134 -5.17 -4.05 4.48
N ALA A 135 -5.53 -4.85 3.48
CA ALA A 135 -6.25 -6.10 3.64
C ALA A 135 -5.97 -7.03 2.45
N SER A 136 -6.10 -8.33 2.68
CA SER A 136 -6.09 -9.36 1.64
C SER A 136 -7.27 -10.31 1.86
N GLY A 137 -8.18 -10.39 0.89
CA GLY A 137 -9.42 -11.15 1.03
C GLY A 137 -10.29 -10.60 2.18
N ARG A 138 -10.38 -11.37 3.29
CA ARG A 138 -11.13 -10.99 4.50
C ARG A 138 -10.22 -10.68 5.70
N GLU A 139 -8.91 -10.71 5.52
CA GLU A 139 -7.93 -10.47 6.59
C GLU A 139 -7.40 -9.03 6.50
N TYR A 140 -7.36 -8.35 7.64
CA TYR A 140 -6.84 -6.99 7.76
C TYR A 140 -5.41 -7.01 8.29
N ASP A 141 -4.54 -6.20 7.68
CA ASP A 141 -3.21 -5.93 8.22
C ASP A 141 -3.27 -4.69 9.12
N PHE A 142 -3.50 -4.92 10.41
CA PHE A 142 -3.58 -3.85 11.41
C PHE A 142 -2.31 -3.01 11.50
N LYS A 143 -1.13 -3.58 11.21
CA LYS A 143 0.12 -2.83 11.20
C LYS A 143 0.15 -1.88 10.01
N ALA A 144 -0.21 -2.36 8.83
CA ALA A 144 -0.33 -1.51 7.64
C ALA A 144 -1.37 -0.39 7.83
N ILE A 145 -2.50 -0.70 8.46
CA ILE A 145 -3.54 0.30 8.79
C ILE A 145 -2.97 1.39 9.71
N LEU A 146 -2.27 1.01 10.78
CA LEU A 146 -1.65 1.97 11.69
C LEU A 146 -0.61 2.85 10.99
N LEU A 147 0.23 2.26 10.13
CA LEU A 147 1.23 2.99 9.35
C LEU A 147 0.57 3.94 8.34
N ALA A 148 -0.50 3.51 7.67
CA ALA A 148 -1.26 4.35 6.75
C ALA A 148 -1.93 5.52 7.46
N LEU A 149 -2.46 5.30 8.68
CA LEU A 149 -2.98 6.36 9.54
C LEU A 149 -1.88 7.35 9.90
N ALA A 150 -0.71 6.90 10.37
CA ALA A 150 0.41 7.78 10.68
C ALA A 150 0.86 8.58 9.44
N GLN A 151 0.95 7.94 8.27
CA GLN A 151 1.35 8.60 7.03
C GLN A 151 0.32 9.64 6.55
N SER A 152 -0.98 9.39 6.74
CA SER A 152 -2.05 10.29 6.29
C SER A 152 -2.47 11.34 7.34
N HIS A 153 -2.18 11.10 8.61
CA HIS A 153 -2.62 11.92 9.75
C HIS A 153 -1.45 12.30 10.65
N HIS A 154 -0.61 13.21 10.18
CA HIS A 154 0.48 13.81 10.94
C HIS A 154 0.67 15.28 10.56
N ASP A 155 1.44 15.99 11.36
CA ASP A 155 2.03 17.29 11.04
C ASP A 155 3.49 17.33 11.49
N GLU A 156 4.12 18.50 11.43
CA GLU A 156 5.52 18.69 11.82
C GLU A 156 5.82 18.34 13.28
N LYS A 157 4.79 18.26 14.14
CA LYS A 157 4.94 18.03 15.57
C LYS A 157 4.59 16.62 16.01
N GLY A 158 3.88 15.84 15.19
CA GLY A 158 3.48 14.48 15.54
C GLY A 158 2.21 14.01 14.86
N LEU A 159 1.58 13.01 15.46
CA LEU A 159 0.36 12.43 14.93
C LEU A 159 -0.83 13.39 15.07
N THR A 160 -1.84 13.22 14.21
CA THR A 160 -3.12 13.93 14.25
C THR A 160 -4.28 12.94 14.08
N LEU A 161 -4.23 11.85 14.86
CA LEU A 161 -5.11 10.70 14.69
C LEU A 161 -6.59 11.11 14.78
N PRO A 162 -7.44 10.58 13.89
CA PRO A 162 -8.89 10.77 14.01
C PRO A 162 -9.42 10.02 15.23
N HIS A 163 -10.55 10.47 15.79
CA HIS A 163 -11.15 9.90 17.00
C HIS A 163 -11.26 8.35 16.99
N PRO A 164 -11.75 7.68 15.92
CA PRO A 164 -11.88 6.22 15.91
C PRO A 164 -10.56 5.45 15.96
N ALA A 165 -9.43 6.10 15.67
CA ALA A 165 -8.11 5.47 15.63
C ALA A 165 -7.20 5.92 16.77
N ALA A 166 -7.63 6.91 17.57
CA ALA A 166 -6.86 7.39 18.69
C ALA A 166 -6.96 6.40 19.87
N PRO A 167 -5.88 6.19 20.64
CA PRO A 167 -5.92 5.29 21.80
C PRO A 167 -6.75 5.87 22.95
N PHE A 168 -6.89 7.19 23.01
CA PHE A 168 -7.73 7.91 23.96
C PHE A 168 -8.35 9.13 23.27
N ASP A 169 -9.50 9.58 23.74
CA ASP A 169 -10.20 10.74 23.20
C ASP A 169 -9.55 12.05 23.63
N VAL A 170 -9.10 12.08 24.89
CA VAL A 170 -8.63 13.29 25.56
C VAL A 170 -7.26 13.08 26.18
N TYR A 171 -6.32 13.98 25.87
CA TYR A 171 -5.10 14.21 26.64
C TYR A 171 -5.40 15.21 27.76
N LEU A 172 -5.58 14.75 28.99
CA LEU A 172 -5.78 15.62 30.14
C LEU A 172 -4.43 15.95 30.77
N MET A 173 -4.03 17.21 30.71
CA MET A 173 -2.75 17.68 31.19
C MET A 173 -2.91 18.46 32.49
N HIS A 174 -2.28 17.97 33.55
CA HIS A 174 -2.13 18.71 34.79
C HIS A 174 -0.90 19.63 34.74
N VAL A 175 -1.12 20.92 34.99
CA VAL A 175 -0.08 21.93 35.18
C VAL A 175 -0.17 22.45 36.62
N PRO A 176 0.89 22.28 37.44
CA PRO A 176 0.89 22.76 38.83
C PRO A 176 0.59 24.25 38.95
N GLY A 177 -0.36 24.60 39.82
CA GLY A 177 -0.64 25.99 40.21
C GLY A 177 0.19 26.42 41.41
N LYS A 178 0.38 27.73 41.59
CA LYS A 178 1.08 28.29 42.75
C LYS A 178 0.18 28.40 44.00
N GLU A 179 -1.10 28.70 43.80
CA GLU A 179 -2.04 29.05 44.88
C GLU A 179 -3.21 28.05 45.01
N LEU A 180 -3.63 27.45 43.90
CA LEU A 180 -4.70 26.46 43.86
C LEU A 180 -4.14 25.04 43.81
N ASP A 181 -4.84 24.10 44.45
CA ASP A 181 -4.63 22.67 44.24
C ASP A 181 -5.20 22.25 42.87
N THR A 182 -4.39 22.50 41.83
CA THR A 182 -4.78 22.17 40.46
C THR A 182 -4.81 20.67 40.20
N ARG A 183 -4.19 19.85 41.09
CA ARG A 183 -4.16 18.40 40.96
C ARG A 183 -5.51 17.80 41.33
N ALA A 184 -6.05 18.15 42.49
CA ALA A 184 -7.37 17.70 42.93
C ALA A 184 -8.45 18.04 41.89
N LYS A 185 -8.36 19.24 41.29
CA LYS A 185 -9.31 19.64 40.25
C LYS A 185 -9.13 18.89 38.93
N ALA A 186 -7.90 18.57 38.54
CA ALA A 186 -7.64 17.72 37.38
C ALA A 186 -8.19 16.30 37.59
N GLU A 187 -8.05 15.74 38.79
CA GLU A 187 -8.61 14.43 39.15
C GLU A 187 -10.15 14.44 39.14
N GLU A 188 -10.79 15.52 39.61
CA GLU A 188 -12.25 15.70 39.50
C GLU A 188 -12.72 15.69 38.03
N ILE A 189 -12.01 16.42 37.15
CA ILE A 189 -12.30 16.47 35.71
C ILE A 189 -12.09 15.09 35.06
N TYR A 190 -10.99 14.41 35.39
CA TYR A 190 -10.69 13.06 34.93
C TYR A 190 -11.85 12.10 35.24
N ASN A 191 -12.31 12.08 36.49
CA ASN A 191 -13.41 11.23 36.93
C ASN A 191 -14.74 11.62 36.24
N GLY A 192 -15.00 12.92 36.05
CA GLY A 192 -16.17 13.40 35.32
C GLY A 192 -16.19 12.96 33.85
N LEU A 193 -15.05 13.03 33.15
CA LEU A 193 -14.92 12.58 31.77
C LEU A 193 -15.08 11.06 31.65
N GLN A 194 -14.41 10.28 32.51
CA GLN A 194 -14.54 8.82 32.53
C GLN A 194 -15.98 8.37 32.81
N SER A 195 -16.65 9.01 33.78
CA SER A 195 -18.07 8.72 34.10
C SER A 195 -19.01 9.02 32.92
N ALA A 196 -18.59 9.88 32.00
CA ALA A 196 -19.32 10.21 30.78
C ALA A 196 -19.00 9.28 29.59
N GLY A 197 -18.14 8.27 29.79
CA GLY A 197 -17.71 7.31 28.77
C GLY A 197 -16.59 7.82 27.86
N ILE A 198 -15.92 8.91 28.22
CA ILE A 198 -14.82 9.50 27.45
C ILE A 198 -13.51 8.88 27.93
N SER A 199 -12.71 8.34 27.00
CA SER A 199 -11.40 7.78 27.31
C SER A 199 -10.37 8.89 27.49
N VAL A 200 -9.64 8.86 28.60
CA VAL A 200 -8.73 9.95 28.98
C VAL A 200 -7.34 9.40 29.28
N LEU A 201 -6.34 9.96 28.60
CA LEU A 201 -4.94 9.86 29.01
C LEU A 201 -4.62 11.00 29.97
N PHE A 202 -4.47 10.68 31.25
CA PHE A 202 -4.15 11.68 32.27
C PHE A 202 -2.64 11.81 32.45
N ASP A 203 -2.09 12.98 32.12
CA ASP A 203 -0.68 13.32 32.33
C ASP A 203 -0.47 14.06 33.66
N ASP A 204 -0.36 13.27 34.73
CA ASP A 204 -0.10 13.70 36.11
C ASP A 204 1.38 13.68 36.49
N ARG A 205 2.27 13.48 35.52
CA ARG A 205 3.73 13.40 35.74
C ARG A 205 4.28 14.68 36.36
N ASP A 206 5.32 14.55 37.18
CA ASP A 206 6.10 15.70 37.66
C ASP A 206 7.12 16.15 36.61
N GLU A 207 6.61 16.74 35.54
CA GLU A 207 7.40 17.19 34.38
C GLU A 207 7.07 18.63 34.00
N ARG A 208 8.02 19.30 33.36
CA ARG A 208 7.82 20.69 32.89
C ARG A 208 6.69 20.73 31.87
N ALA A 209 5.83 21.75 31.95
CA ALA A 209 4.68 21.91 31.05
C ALA A 209 5.07 21.82 29.56
N GLY A 210 6.20 22.43 29.16
CA GLY A 210 6.70 22.35 27.78
C GLY A 210 6.99 20.92 27.30
N VAL A 211 7.48 20.05 28.18
CA VAL A 211 7.71 18.62 27.87
C VAL A 211 6.36 17.93 27.66
N LYS A 212 5.42 18.13 28.58
CA LYS A 212 4.06 17.58 28.46
C LYS A 212 3.36 18.04 27.17
N PHE A 213 3.51 19.31 26.80
CA PHE A 213 2.94 19.84 25.54
C PHE A 213 3.55 19.18 24.31
N ASN A 214 4.85 18.95 24.29
CA ASN A 214 5.52 18.25 23.20
C ASN A 214 5.05 16.79 23.12
N ASP A 215 4.97 16.08 24.25
CA ASP A 215 4.48 14.70 24.29
C ASP A 215 3.03 14.60 23.80
N ALA A 216 2.17 15.52 24.23
CA ALA A 216 0.79 15.59 23.77
C ALA A 216 0.68 15.84 22.26
N ASP A 217 1.50 16.75 21.71
CA ASP A 217 1.54 17.04 20.28
C ASP A 217 2.07 15.83 19.48
N LEU A 218 3.05 15.09 20.02
CA LEU A 218 3.64 13.87 19.45
C LEU A 218 2.64 12.71 19.41
N ILE A 219 2.00 12.41 20.54
CA ILE A 219 1.01 11.34 20.68
C ILE A 219 -0.22 11.63 19.80
N GLY A 220 -0.63 12.90 19.73
CA GLY A 220 -1.60 13.33 18.71
C GLY A 220 -3.05 12.96 19.00
N LEU A 221 -3.45 12.89 20.28
CA LEU A 221 -4.84 12.61 20.66
C LEU A 221 -5.80 13.70 20.14
N PRO A 222 -7.06 13.38 19.82
CA PRO A 222 -7.99 14.31 19.16
C PRO A 222 -8.17 15.62 19.90
N ILE A 223 -8.22 15.58 21.24
CA ILE A 223 -8.48 16.73 22.10
C ILE A 223 -7.45 16.76 23.22
N ARG A 224 -6.86 17.92 23.47
CA ARG A 224 -6.08 18.20 24.69
C ARG A 224 -6.88 19.11 25.62
N VAL A 225 -6.92 18.78 26.90
CA VAL A 225 -7.46 19.63 27.96
C VAL A 225 -6.34 19.95 28.94
N THR A 226 -6.06 21.22 29.16
CA THR A 226 -5.04 21.69 30.09
C THR A 226 -5.69 22.30 31.33
N VAL A 227 -5.34 21.74 32.49
CA VAL A 227 -5.80 22.18 33.81
C VAL A 227 -4.65 22.92 34.47
N GLY A 228 -4.72 24.25 34.47
CA GLY A 228 -3.70 25.13 35.03
C GLY A 228 -4.31 26.21 35.92
N GLY A 229 -3.50 26.76 36.83
CA GLY A 229 -3.99 27.69 37.86
C GLY A 229 -4.70 28.94 37.31
N LYS A 230 -4.21 29.50 36.19
CA LYS A 230 -4.80 30.70 35.58
C LYS A 230 -6.25 30.48 35.15
N GLY A 231 -6.54 29.39 34.44
CA GLY A 231 -7.91 29.06 34.03
C GLY A 231 -8.80 28.69 35.21
N LEU A 232 -8.26 27.93 36.17
CA LEU A 232 -9.02 27.48 37.33
C LEU A 232 -9.47 28.62 38.25
N ASN A 233 -8.70 29.71 38.36
CA ASN A 233 -9.11 30.92 39.07
C ASN A 233 -10.42 31.53 38.51
N GLU A 234 -10.72 31.29 37.23
CA GLU A 234 -11.93 31.76 36.55
C GLU A 234 -12.97 30.63 36.37
N GLY A 235 -12.74 29.43 36.93
CA GLY A 235 -13.62 28.27 36.75
C GLY A 235 -13.55 27.64 35.35
N MET A 236 -12.44 27.85 34.63
CA MET A 236 -12.25 27.46 33.23
C MET A 236 -11.10 26.47 33.05
N VAL A 237 -11.11 25.76 31.93
CA VAL A 237 -9.97 24.96 31.42
C VAL A 237 -9.68 25.31 29.97
N GLU A 238 -8.44 25.09 29.53
CA GLU A 238 -8.05 25.26 28.13
C GLU A 238 -8.28 23.96 27.37
N LEU A 239 -9.14 24.00 26.36
CA LEU A 239 -9.39 22.89 25.44
C LEU A 239 -8.79 23.20 24.06
N LYS A 240 -8.10 22.23 23.46
CA LYS A 240 -7.51 22.35 22.13
C LYS A 240 -7.73 21.08 21.32
N PRO A 241 -8.55 21.12 20.24
CA PRO A 241 -8.56 20.05 19.25
C PRO A 241 -7.21 20.00 18.52
N ARG A 242 -6.64 18.80 18.29
CA ARG A 242 -5.26 18.62 17.80
C ARG A 242 -4.98 19.27 16.45
N LYS A 243 -6.00 19.37 15.58
CA LYS A 243 -5.90 20.02 14.26
C LYS A 243 -6.14 21.53 14.27
N VAL A 244 -6.55 22.09 15.41
CA VAL A 244 -6.86 23.53 15.55
C VAL A 244 -5.67 24.25 16.19
N LYS A 245 -5.32 25.42 15.67
CA LYS A 245 -4.16 26.19 16.16
C LYS A 245 -4.40 26.80 17.54
N GLU A 246 -5.57 27.37 17.74
CA GLU A 246 -5.93 28.17 18.93
C GLU A 246 -6.59 27.33 20.03
N ASN A 247 -6.32 27.70 21.28
CA ASN A 247 -6.96 27.13 22.44
C ASN A 247 -8.31 27.82 22.68
N GLN A 248 -9.27 27.08 23.23
CA GLN A 248 -10.56 27.58 23.66
C GLN A 248 -10.63 27.51 25.19
N LEU A 249 -11.06 28.59 25.84
CA LEU A 249 -11.42 28.54 27.26
C LEU A 249 -12.83 27.99 27.39
N VAL A 250 -12.99 26.96 28.22
CA VAL A 250 -14.24 26.25 28.41
C VAL A 250 -14.56 26.17 29.91
N PRO A 251 -15.78 26.55 30.34
CA PRO A 251 -16.22 26.32 31.71
C PRO A 251 -16.14 24.85 32.10
N ILE A 252 -15.68 24.56 33.32
CA ILE A 252 -15.47 23.17 33.78
C ILE A 252 -16.76 22.35 33.74
N ASP A 253 -17.90 22.95 34.08
CA ASP A 253 -19.23 22.30 34.04
C ASP A 253 -19.69 21.97 32.61
N MET A 254 -19.14 22.64 31.60
CA MET A 254 -19.48 22.46 30.18
C MET A 254 -18.51 21.55 29.43
N ILE A 255 -17.39 21.13 30.05
CA ILE A 255 -16.29 20.44 29.37
C ILE A 255 -16.72 19.11 28.73
N VAL A 256 -17.52 18.30 29.45
CA VAL A 256 -18.03 17.01 28.98
C VAL A 256 -18.87 17.21 27.72
N LYS A 257 -19.81 18.15 27.77
CA LYS A 257 -20.71 18.46 26.64
C LYS A 257 -19.91 18.95 25.42
N LYS A 258 -18.93 19.82 25.66
CA LYS A 258 -18.08 20.37 24.61
C LYS A 258 -17.25 19.29 23.93
N ILE A 259 -16.67 18.35 24.70
CA ILE A 259 -15.88 17.24 24.17
C ILE A 259 -16.74 16.29 23.33
N LYS A 260 -17.91 15.88 23.82
CA LYS A 260 -18.83 15.02 23.04
C LYS A 260 -19.18 15.64 21.70
N SER A 261 -19.53 16.93 21.69
CA SER A 261 -19.81 17.68 20.46
C SER A 261 -18.64 17.77 19.47
N ILE A 262 -17.40 17.50 19.88
CA ILE A 262 -16.22 17.48 18.99
C ILE A 262 -15.92 16.06 18.50
N LEU A 263 -16.27 15.04 19.29
CA LEU A 263 -16.04 13.63 18.96
C LEU A 263 -17.16 13.03 18.10
N ASP A 264 -18.39 13.56 18.22
CA ASP A 264 -19.54 13.25 17.37
C ASP A 264 -19.35 13.76 15.93
#